data_AF-A0A947RY28-F1
#
_entry.id   AF-A0A947RY28-F1
#
_cell.length_a   1.000
_cell.length_b   1.000
_cell.length_c   1.000
_cell.angle_alpha   90.00
_cell.angle_beta   90.00
_cell.angle_gamma   90.00
#
_symmetry.space_group_name_H-M   'P 1'
#
loop_
_entity.id
_entity.type
_entity.pdbx_description
1 polymer ?
#
loop_
_entity_poly.entity_id
_entity_poly.type
_entity_poly.pdbx_seq_one_letter_code
_entity_poly.pdbx_strand_id
1 'polypeptide(L)'
;SGVGSPGNETEYFGSLTEKAVQKFQEKHGIAKKGDSGYGYVGPKTRAKIAEVFSGQTQTQTQTQSQTETLQAQIQQMLQQVEALQAQLNAI
;
A
#
# COMPACT_ATOMS: atom_id res chain seq x y z
N SER A 1 6.26 -13.06 -13.61
CA SER A 1 6.66 -11.65 -13.48
C SER A 1 7.82 -11.58 -12.51
N GLY A 2 8.86 -10.80 -12.80
CA GLY A 2 10.00 -10.56 -11.90
C GLY A 2 9.82 -9.24 -11.14
N VAL A 3 10.68 -8.99 -10.15
CA VAL A 3 10.69 -7.80 -9.27
C VAL A 3 11.02 -6.46 -9.96
N GLY A 4 11.12 -6.45 -11.30
CA GLY A 4 11.63 -5.29 -12.05
C GLY A 4 13.14 -5.12 -11.84
N SER A 5 13.58 -3.87 -11.72
CA SER A 5 14.97 -3.50 -11.43
C SER A 5 15.05 -2.68 -10.15
N PRO A 6 14.89 -3.29 -8.95
CA PRO A 6 14.95 -2.56 -7.69
C PRO A 6 16.26 -1.75 -7.58
N GLY A 7 16.14 -0.46 -7.25
CA GLY A 7 17.29 0.45 -7.13
C GLY A 7 17.91 0.93 -8.45
N ASN A 8 17.39 0.49 -9.60
CA ASN A 8 17.81 0.91 -10.94
C ASN A 8 16.60 1.38 -11.77
N GLU A 9 15.58 1.89 -11.08
CA GLU A 9 14.43 2.48 -11.73
C GLU A 9 14.85 3.81 -12.38
N THR A 10 14.33 4.06 -13.57
CA THR A 10 14.58 5.32 -14.29
C THR A 10 13.24 5.89 -14.72
N GLU A 11 13.18 7.21 -14.91
CA GLU A 11 12.02 7.87 -15.51
C GLU A 11 11.93 7.62 -17.03
N TYR A 12 12.89 6.88 -17.60
CA TYR A 12 12.97 6.59 -19.01
C TYR A 12 12.10 5.39 -19.40
N PHE A 13 11.18 5.64 -20.34
CA PHE A 13 10.36 4.59 -20.93
C PHE A 13 11.12 3.87 -22.04
N GLY A 14 11.85 2.81 -21.68
CA GLY A 14 12.61 1.98 -22.63
C GLY A 14 11.84 0.78 -23.17
N SER A 15 12.48 0.04 -24.08
CA SER A 15 11.90 -1.15 -24.73
C SER A 15 11.57 -2.29 -23.76
N LEU A 16 12.26 -2.38 -22.62
CA LEU A 16 11.94 -3.34 -21.57
C LEU A 16 10.66 -2.96 -20.82
N THR A 17 10.49 -1.67 -20.50
CA THR A 17 9.29 -1.13 -19.86
C THR A 17 8.08 -1.31 -20.78
N GLU A 18 8.23 -1.01 -22.07
CA GLU A 18 7.20 -1.24 -23.09
C GLU A 18 6.75 -2.71 -23.12
N LYS A 19 7.70 -3.66 -23.21
CA LYS A 19 7.40 -5.10 -23.18
C LYS A 19 6.70 -5.54 -21.89
N ALA A 20 7.07 -4.95 -20.75
CA ALA A 20 6.41 -5.23 -19.48
C ALA A 20 4.96 -4.71 -19.47
N VAL A 21 4.73 -3.49 -19.98
CA VAL A 21 3.39 -2.91 -20.14
C VAL A 21 2.54 -3.76 -21.08
N GLN A 22 3.07 -4.20 -22.21
CA GLN A 22 2.38 -5.10 -23.15
C GLN A 22 1.92 -6.38 -22.45
N LYS A 23 2.82 -7.07 -21.74
CA LYS A 23 2.48 -8.29 -20.99
C LYS A 23 1.43 -8.04 -19.90
N PHE A 24 1.50 -6.90 -19.22
CA PHE A 24 0.50 -6.52 -18.22
C PHE A 24 -0.86 -6.29 -18.88
N GLN A 25 -0.90 -5.57 -19.99
CA GLN A 25 -2.12 -5.28 -20.73
C GLN A 25 -2.77 -6.56 -21.28
N GLU A 26 -2.00 -7.48 -21.84
CA GLU A 26 -2.51 -8.77 -22.33
C GLU A 26 -3.05 -9.62 -21.17
N LYS A 27 -2.31 -9.69 -20.06
CA LYS A 27 -2.71 -10.46 -18.87
C LYS A 27 -4.02 -9.97 -18.26
N HIS A 28 -4.25 -8.66 -18.27
CA HIS A 28 -5.45 -8.05 -17.69
C HIS A 28 -6.53 -7.69 -18.73
N GLY A 29 -6.36 -8.07 -20.00
CA GLY A 29 -7.33 -7.84 -21.07
C GLY A 29 -7.56 -6.37 -21.43
N ILE A 30 -6.56 -5.51 -21.22
CA ILE A 30 -6.67 -4.05 -21.39
C ILE A 30 -6.47 -3.65 -22.86
N ALA A 31 -5.46 -4.23 -23.50
CA ALA A 31 -5.08 -3.98 -24.90
C ALA A 31 -4.36 -5.21 -25.45
N LYS A 32 -4.49 -5.44 -26.76
CA LYS A 32 -3.84 -6.54 -27.47
C LYS A 32 -3.01 -6.00 -28.63
N LYS A 33 -2.14 -6.86 -29.18
CA LYS A 33 -1.34 -6.53 -30.38
C LYS A 33 -2.26 -6.05 -31.52
N GLY A 34 -2.14 -4.77 -31.89
CA GLY A 34 -2.97 -4.11 -32.89
C GLY A 34 -3.85 -2.98 -32.34
N ASP A 35 -4.05 -2.91 -31.02
CA ASP A 35 -4.71 -1.77 -30.39
C ASP A 35 -3.77 -0.55 -30.31
N SER A 36 -4.31 0.64 -30.52
CA SER A 36 -3.56 1.91 -30.45
C SER A 36 -2.92 2.17 -29.08
N GLY A 37 -3.40 1.51 -28.03
CA GLY A 37 -2.87 1.61 -26.66
C GLY A 37 -1.88 0.52 -26.26
N TYR A 38 -1.54 -0.41 -27.16
CA TYR A 38 -0.67 -1.54 -26.85
C TYR A 38 0.78 -1.08 -26.60
N GLY A 39 1.31 -1.39 -25.42
CA GLY A 39 2.61 -0.91 -24.96
C GLY A 39 2.60 0.47 -24.31
N TYR A 40 1.46 1.15 -24.24
CA TYR A 40 1.34 2.47 -23.62
C TYR A 40 0.50 2.46 -22.34
N VAL A 41 0.94 3.22 -21.33
CA VAL A 41 0.23 3.40 -20.05
C VAL A 41 -0.84 4.50 -20.13
N GLY A 42 -1.88 4.24 -20.93
CA GLY A 42 -3.06 5.10 -21.01
C GLY A 42 -3.96 5.05 -19.76
N PRO A 43 -5.08 5.81 -19.71
CA PRO A 43 -5.96 5.88 -18.56
C PRO A 43 -6.49 4.52 -18.09
N LYS A 44 -6.86 3.63 -19.02
CA LYS A 44 -7.31 2.27 -18.72
C LYS A 44 -6.21 1.42 -18.07
N THR A 45 -4.99 1.48 -18.61
CA THR A 45 -3.83 0.78 -18.05
C THR A 45 -3.51 1.28 -16.65
N ARG A 46 -3.49 2.61 -16.45
CA ARG A 46 -3.26 3.24 -15.15
C ARG A 46 -4.33 2.88 -14.12
N ALA A 47 -5.60 2.85 -14.51
CA ALA A 47 -6.69 2.42 -13.65
C ALA A 47 -6.52 0.97 -13.20
N LYS A 48 -6.11 0.07 -14.10
CA LYS A 48 -5.89 -1.34 -13.74
C LYS A 48 -4.63 -1.54 -12.90
N ILE A 49 -3.57 -0.78 -13.15
CA ILE A 49 -2.39 -0.74 -12.28
C ILE A 49 -2.82 -0.27 -10.88
N ALA A 50 -3.56 0.83 -10.80
CA ALA A 50 -4.10 1.29 -9.52
C ALA A 50 -4.93 0.19 -8.85
N GLU A 51 -5.86 -0.47 -9.53
CA GLU A 51 -6.66 -1.57 -8.94
C GLU A 51 -5.80 -2.75 -8.43
N VAL A 52 -4.81 -3.19 -9.20
CA VAL A 52 -3.96 -4.34 -8.87
C VAL A 52 -2.96 -4.01 -7.76
N PHE A 53 -2.43 -2.78 -7.75
CA PHE A 53 -1.40 -2.33 -6.81
C PHE A 53 -1.95 -1.49 -5.64
N SER A 54 -3.22 -1.05 -5.67
CA SER A 54 -3.90 -0.37 -4.55
C SER A 54 -4.18 -1.31 -3.39
N GLY A 55 -4.08 -2.63 -3.62
CA GLY A 55 -4.00 -3.61 -2.53
C GLY A 55 -2.71 -3.51 -1.71
N GLN A 56 -1.67 -2.82 -2.21
CA GLN A 56 -0.42 -2.59 -1.47
C GLN A 56 -0.31 -1.19 -0.85
N THR A 57 -1.30 -0.30 -1.07
CA THR A 57 -1.42 0.96 -0.35
C THR A 57 -2.45 0.92 0.79
N GLN A 58 -2.90 -0.28 1.19
CA GLN A 58 -3.54 -0.49 2.50
C GLN A 58 -2.53 -0.52 3.66
N THR A 59 -1.56 0.41 3.66
CA THR A 59 -0.64 0.62 4.79
C THR A 59 -0.53 2.08 5.22
N GLN A 60 -1.45 2.97 4.81
CA GLN A 60 -1.47 4.37 5.28
C GLN A 60 -2.81 4.89 5.83
N THR A 61 -3.71 4.01 6.28
CA THR A 61 -4.92 4.45 7.03
C THR A 61 -5.17 3.68 8.34
N GLN A 62 -4.21 2.86 8.80
CA GLN A 62 -4.30 2.18 10.11
C GLN A 62 -3.34 2.74 11.18
N THR A 63 -2.53 3.76 10.85
CA THR A 63 -1.54 4.32 11.79
C THR A 63 -2.16 5.35 12.75
N GLN A 64 -3.32 5.94 12.46
CA GLN A 64 -3.97 6.89 13.37
C GLN A 64 -4.86 6.20 14.42
N SER A 65 -5.66 5.21 14.01
CA SER A 65 -6.53 4.50 14.96
C SER A 65 -5.75 3.63 15.95
N GLN A 66 -4.57 3.10 15.58
CA GLN A 66 -3.74 2.34 16.52
C GLN A 66 -3.09 3.23 17.58
N THR A 67 -2.57 4.42 17.24
CA THR A 67 -1.98 5.33 18.24
C THR A 67 -3.01 5.77 19.27
N GLU A 68 -4.25 6.07 18.86
CA GLU A 68 -5.32 6.41 19.80
C GLU A 68 -5.66 5.23 20.74
N THR A 69 -5.72 4.00 20.23
CA THR A 69 -5.97 2.82 21.08
C THR A 69 -4.83 2.52 22.06
N LEU A 70 -3.57 2.68 21.63
CA LEU A 70 -2.42 2.49 22.53
C LEU A 70 -2.35 3.59 23.60
N GLN A 71 -2.65 4.84 23.23
CA GLN A 71 -2.70 5.94 24.19
C GLN A 71 -3.81 5.75 25.24
N ALA A 72 -5.00 5.31 24.82
CA ALA A 72 -6.09 4.98 25.74
C ALA A 72 -5.70 3.84 26.69
N GLN A 73 -5.01 2.81 26.18
CA GLN A 73 -4.55 1.69 27.02
C GLN A 73 -3.48 2.11 28.05
N ILE A 74 -2.54 2.98 27.68
CA ILE A 74 -1.53 3.51 28.61
C ILE A 74 -2.21 4.30 29.74
N GLN A 75 -3.20 5.13 29.42
CA GLN A 75 -3.95 5.90 30.43
C GLN A 75 -4.75 4.99 31.37
N GLN A 76 -5.40 3.95 30.85
CA GLN A 76 -6.09 2.97 31.70
C GLN A 76 -5.14 2.21 32.62
N MET A 77 -3.91 1.96 32.19
CA MET A 77 -2.92 1.31 33.04
C MET A 77 -2.46 2.23 34.19
N LEU A 78 -2.26 3.52 33.92
CA LEU A 78 -1.89 4.50 34.95
C LEU A 78 -2.98 4.64 36.03
N GLN A 79 -4.25 4.67 35.64
CA GLN A 79 -5.37 4.73 36.59
C GLN A 79 -5.44 3.49 37.50
N GLN A 80 -5.16 2.30 36.96
CA GLN A 80 -5.13 1.08 37.75
C GLN A 80 -4.01 1.08 38.80
N VAL A 81 -2.83 1.62 38.45
CA VAL A 81 -1.70 1.75 39.38
C VAL A 81 -2.06 2.70 40.53
N GLU A 82 -2.71 3.83 40.24
CA GLU A 82 -3.12 4.79 41.27
C GLU A 82 -4.19 4.22 42.20
N ALA A 83 -5.19 3.52 41.65
CA ALA A 83 -6.22 2.85 42.44
C ALA A 83 -5.64 1.79 43.39
N LEU A 84 -4.63 1.04 42.94
CA LEU A 84 -3.93 0.07 43.79
C LEU A 84 -3.16 0.77 44.92
N GLN A 85 -2.54 1.92 44.65
CA GLN A 85 -1.84 2.69 45.69
C GLN A 85 -2.80 3.27 46.75
N ALA A 86 -4.00 3.70 46.34
CA ALA A 86 -5.03 4.20 47.26
C ALA A 86 -5.57 3.10 48.18
N GLN A 87 -5.75 1.88 47.68
CA GLN A 87 -6.20 0.73 48.47
C GLN A 87 -5.17 0.29 49.51
N LEU A 88 -3.87 0.43 49.21
CA LEU A 88 -2.80 0.11 50.15
C LEU A 88 -2.61 1.17 51.25
N ASN A 89 -2.90 2.44 50.98
CA ASN A 89 -2.81 3.52 51.97
C ASN A 89 -4.05 3.65 52.88
N ALA A 90 -5.15 2.97 52.54
CA ALA A 90 -6.41 3.00 53.29
C ALA A 90 -6.55 1.85 54.31
N ILE A 91 -5.48 1.06 54.51
CA ILE A 91 -5.34 0.03 55.55
C ILE A 91 -4.34 0.52 56.59
#